data_AF-A0AAW5RYP9-F1
#
_entry.id   AF-A0AAW5RYP9-F1
#
_cell.length_a   1.000
_cell.length_b   1.000
_cell.length_c   1.000
_cell.angle_alpha   90.00
_cell.angle_beta   90.00
_cell.angle_gamma   90.00
#
_symmetry.space_group_name_H-M   'P 1'
#
loop_
_entity.id
_entity.type
_entity.pdbx_description
1 polymer ?
#
loop_
_entity_poly.entity_id
_entity_poly.type
_entity_poly.pdbx_seq_one_letter_code
_entity_poly.pdbx_strand_id
1 'polypeptide(L)'
;MVCEVQRRFLLKNDDFIKILKEEKIIYSKDKIRVFFTRISPFCDVKYKKINKNYYRFSLYKLHDILDKKNHKLSKKEFKQQSKKLIGSVIKKTRISFEINSARFLLYKFKNNLQDLVILKVVFPTFEKAKQFNLPHFFKSYKEISDDENFYSKNLALYGDFSKIFDSARCIKILDKQEDISLHFPNQIQSFEAGKILLFVLLKRLKNDRLNFLQKLNFESFEQFFASLRQICIFFELFSTLFEKSIQNKLQDYILNLEKQICNDKICKFELEKYIFILSDEKINDIFLDMDFILKNDCSFYQGEKNQILKSLVAFKLRKELVFLKKKIVKSQTNHEEELERIKFLLCYFATMFEEKSIEKLKNYFEHNHLEQISYDENAVKQIEKSIKKLKIYS
;
A
#
# COMPACT_ATOMS: atom_id res chain seq x y z
N MET A 1 -11.50 -21.74 27.47
CA MET A 1 -11.45 -20.68 26.44
C MET A 1 -12.30 -21.14 25.27
N VAL A 2 -13.45 -20.52 24.98
CA VAL A 2 -14.31 -20.94 23.87
C VAL A 2 -13.70 -20.41 22.56
N CYS A 3 -13.06 -21.28 21.80
CA CYS A 3 -12.46 -20.93 20.52
C CYS A 3 -13.53 -21.06 19.42
N GLU A 4 -14.30 -20.00 19.18
CA GLU A 4 -15.21 -19.97 18.03
C GLU A 4 -14.41 -19.89 16.72
N VAL A 5 -14.56 -20.91 15.86
CA VAL A 5 -13.95 -20.96 14.52
C VAL A 5 -14.86 -20.22 13.54
N GLN A 6 -14.27 -19.51 12.58
CA GLN A 6 -15.02 -18.59 11.73
C GLN A 6 -14.53 -18.67 10.29
N ARG A 7 -15.45 -18.91 9.35
CA ARG A 7 -15.18 -18.80 7.91
C ARG A 7 -15.84 -17.55 7.35
N ARG A 8 -15.20 -16.89 6.38
CA ARG A 8 -15.65 -15.61 5.80
C ARG A 8 -15.68 -15.70 4.29
N PHE A 9 -16.74 -15.17 3.68
CA PHE A 9 -16.95 -15.23 2.24
C PHE A 9 -17.31 -13.83 1.72
N LEU A 10 -16.73 -13.48 0.57
CA LEU A 10 -16.99 -12.22 -0.13
C LEU A 10 -18.16 -12.39 -1.10
N LEU A 11 -19.20 -11.57 -0.95
CA LEU A 11 -20.40 -11.62 -1.78
C LEU A 11 -20.34 -10.53 -2.86
N LYS A 12 -20.75 -10.89 -4.08
CA LYS A 12 -20.76 -9.97 -5.23
C LYS A 12 -21.88 -8.94 -5.17
N ASN A 13 -23.00 -9.24 -4.51
CA ASN A 13 -24.14 -8.35 -4.45
C ASN A 13 -25.05 -8.63 -3.23
N ASP A 14 -26.05 -7.77 -3.10
CA ASP A 14 -26.95 -7.66 -1.95
C ASP A 14 -28.21 -8.53 -2.04
N ASP A 15 -28.33 -9.37 -3.07
CA ASP A 15 -29.51 -10.20 -3.38
C ASP A 15 -29.84 -11.21 -2.27
N PHE A 16 -28.92 -11.42 -1.34
CA PHE A 16 -29.11 -12.35 -0.23
C PHE A 16 -30.33 -12.05 0.66
N ILE A 17 -30.77 -10.79 0.76
CA ILE A 17 -32.00 -10.48 1.52
C ILE A 17 -33.24 -11.06 0.82
N LYS A 18 -33.25 -11.13 -0.51
CA LYS A 18 -34.36 -11.74 -1.27
C LYS A 18 -34.38 -13.25 -1.00
N ILE A 19 -33.20 -13.89 -1.08
CA ILE A 19 -33.03 -15.32 -0.77
C ILE A 19 -33.54 -15.66 0.64
N LEU A 20 -33.15 -14.89 1.67
CA LEU A 20 -33.65 -15.12 3.03
C LEU A 20 -35.19 -15.03 3.14
N LYS A 21 -35.82 -14.16 2.36
CA LYS A 21 -37.28 -14.02 2.35
C LYS A 21 -37.96 -15.17 1.62
N GLU A 22 -37.43 -15.55 0.45
CA GLU A 22 -37.92 -16.67 -0.36
C GLU A 22 -37.87 -17.99 0.43
N GLU A 23 -36.75 -18.23 1.13
CA GLU A 23 -36.53 -19.40 1.99
C GLU A 23 -37.21 -19.29 3.37
N LYS A 24 -37.97 -18.21 3.63
CA LYS A 24 -38.66 -17.94 4.90
C LYS A 24 -37.75 -18.02 6.15
N ILE A 25 -36.49 -17.63 6.01
CA ILE A 25 -35.50 -17.66 7.10
C ILE A 25 -35.67 -16.41 7.98
N ILE A 26 -35.87 -16.62 9.27
CA ILE A 26 -35.96 -15.54 10.27
C ILE A 26 -34.57 -14.93 10.48
N TYR A 27 -34.52 -13.59 10.48
CA TYR A 27 -33.28 -12.86 10.70
C TYR A 27 -33.46 -11.62 11.57
N SER A 28 -32.38 -11.19 12.21
CA SER A 28 -32.29 -9.95 13.00
C SER A 28 -31.32 -8.94 12.38
N LYS A 29 -31.52 -7.65 12.64
CA LYS A 29 -30.71 -6.55 12.09
C LYS A 29 -30.10 -5.68 13.19
N ASP A 30 -28.78 -5.49 13.14
CA ASP A 30 -28.06 -4.58 14.03
C ASP A 30 -27.29 -3.51 13.26
N LYS A 31 -27.42 -2.26 13.70
CA LYS A 31 -26.56 -1.16 13.22
C LYS A 31 -25.29 -1.12 14.07
N ILE A 32 -24.14 -1.29 13.43
CA ILE A 32 -22.84 -1.37 14.06
C ILE A 32 -21.96 -0.21 13.61
N ARG A 33 -21.29 0.42 14.58
CA ARG A 33 -20.21 1.39 14.34
C ARG A 33 -18.97 0.98 15.12
N VAL A 34 -17.82 0.89 14.46
CA VAL A 34 -16.54 0.48 15.04
C VAL A 34 -15.48 1.53 14.74
N PHE A 35 -14.61 1.81 15.70
CA PHE A 35 -13.36 2.53 15.48
C PHE A 35 -12.26 1.96 16.37
N PHE A 36 -11.01 2.18 15.99
CA PHE A 36 -9.83 1.75 16.74
C PHE A 36 -9.18 2.95 17.41
N THR A 37 -8.57 2.74 18.57
CA THR A 37 -7.71 3.75 19.23
C THR A 37 -6.31 3.23 19.47
N ARG A 38 -6.09 1.92 19.31
CA ARG A 38 -4.78 1.28 19.37
C ARG A 38 -4.77 0.09 18.41
N ILE A 39 -3.74 0.03 17.57
CA ILE A 39 -3.43 -1.10 16.70
C ILE A 39 -1.92 -1.30 16.83
N SER A 40 -1.49 -2.48 17.26
CA SER A 40 -0.07 -2.78 17.48
C SER A 40 0.16 -4.31 17.46
N PRO A 41 1.40 -4.78 17.28
CA PRO A 41 1.70 -6.22 17.27
C PRO A 41 1.16 -6.95 18.50
N PHE A 42 1.12 -6.28 19.65
CA PHE A 42 0.78 -6.89 20.94
C PHE A 42 -0.63 -6.58 21.43
N CYS A 43 -1.30 -5.59 20.85
CA CYS A 43 -2.57 -5.12 21.38
C CYS A 43 -3.37 -4.33 20.35
N ASP A 44 -4.63 -4.73 20.18
CA ASP A 44 -5.64 -3.99 19.44
C ASP A 44 -6.76 -3.55 20.39
N VAL A 45 -7.06 -2.25 20.43
CA VAL A 45 -8.20 -1.71 21.18
C VAL A 45 -9.17 -1.06 20.21
N LYS A 46 -10.38 -1.61 20.18
CA LYS A 46 -11.49 -1.09 19.37
C LYS A 46 -12.72 -0.83 20.21
N TYR A 47 -13.48 0.16 19.79
CA TYR A 47 -14.75 0.53 20.40
C TYR A 47 -15.86 0.21 19.41
N LYS A 48 -16.91 -0.42 19.90
CA LYS A 48 -18.05 -0.85 19.09
C LYS A 48 -19.35 -0.34 19.70
N LYS A 49 -20.14 0.35 18.89
CA LYS A 49 -21.55 0.63 19.15
C LYS A 49 -22.38 -0.40 18.39
N ILE A 50 -23.28 -1.08 19.09
CA ILE A 50 -24.29 -1.98 18.51
C ILE A 50 -25.65 -1.43 18.92
N ASN A 51 -26.41 -0.91 17.96
CA ASN A 51 -27.68 -0.22 18.20
C ASN A 51 -27.52 0.90 19.25
N LYS A 52 -28.03 0.73 20.47
CA LYS A 52 -27.92 1.70 21.57
C LYS A 52 -26.82 1.35 22.60
N ASN A 53 -26.16 0.20 22.47
CA ASN A 53 -25.16 -0.29 23.41
C ASN A 53 -23.73 0.03 22.94
N TYR A 54 -22.83 0.30 23.90
CA TYR A 54 -21.44 0.69 23.65
C TYR A 54 -20.49 -0.25 24.36
N TYR A 55 -19.39 -0.59 23.71
CA TYR A 55 -18.44 -1.58 24.21
C TYR A 55 -17.02 -1.20 23.84
N ARG A 56 -16.08 -1.54 24.72
CA ARG A 56 -14.65 -1.64 24.43
C ARG A 56 -14.28 -3.10 24.26
N PHE A 57 -13.53 -3.38 23.21
CA PHE A 57 -12.93 -4.67 22.92
C PHE A 57 -11.42 -4.48 22.92
N SER A 58 -10.72 -5.22 23.78
CA SER A 58 -9.27 -5.28 23.78
C SER A 58 -8.85 -6.69 23.39
N LEU A 59 -7.97 -6.80 22.42
CA LEU A 59 -7.31 -8.04 22.02
C LEU A 59 -5.83 -7.91 22.36
N TYR A 60 -5.34 -8.68 23.31
CA TYR A 60 -3.92 -8.77 23.63
C TYR A 60 -3.34 -10.00 22.94
N LYS A 61 -2.19 -9.81 22.31
CA LYS A 61 -1.44 -10.83 21.56
C LYS A 61 -0.10 -11.00 22.27
N LEU A 62 0.05 -12.08 23.01
CA LEU A 62 1.26 -12.39 23.76
C LEU A 62 1.73 -13.76 23.29
N HIS A 63 2.74 -13.78 22.40
CA HIS A 63 3.13 -14.97 21.63
C HIS A 63 1.89 -15.56 20.93
N ASP A 64 1.59 -16.85 21.12
CA ASP A 64 0.42 -17.51 20.53
C ASP A 64 -0.87 -17.32 21.34
N ILE A 65 -0.81 -16.60 22.46
CA ILE A 65 -1.97 -16.40 23.35
C ILE A 65 -2.73 -15.14 22.94
N LEU A 66 -4.02 -15.33 22.66
CA LEU A 66 -4.98 -14.27 22.37
C LEU A 66 -5.92 -14.06 23.55
N ASP A 67 -5.72 -12.99 24.33
CA ASP A 67 -6.64 -12.58 25.39
C ASP A 67 -7.65 -11.55 24.89
N LYS A 68 -8.95 -11.88 24.99
CA LYS A 68 -10.07 -11.07 24.50
C LYS A 68 -10.87 -10.53 25.67
N LYS A 69 -10.78 -9.22 25.92
CA LYS A 69 -11.55 -8.54 26.96
C LYS A 69 -12.64 -7.66 26.36
N ASN A 70 -13.86 -7.82 26.88
CA ASN A 70 -15.03 -7.06 26.47
C ASN A 70 -15.60 -6.30 27.68
N HIS A 71 -15.76 -4.98 27.55
CA HIS A 71 -16.29 -4.14 28.61
C HIS A 71 -17.39 -3.24 28.07
N LYS A 72 -18.54 -3.17 28.76
CA LYS A 72 -19.65 -2.27 28.40
C LYS A 72 -19.29 -0.85 28.82
N LEU A 73 -19.69 0.15 28.04
CA LEU A 73 -19.39 1.56 28.28
C LEU A 73 -20.64 2.42 28.26
N SER A 74 -20.51 3.62 28.84
CA SER A 74 -21.46 4.70 28.63
C SER A 74 -21.30 5.36 27.26
N LYS A 75 -22.35 6.07 26.82
CA LYS A 75 -22.31 6.89 25.59
C LYS A 75 -21.27 8.03 25.69
N LYS A 76 -21.06 8.59 26.89
CA LYS A 76 -20.13 9.70 27.13
C LYS A 76 -18.69 9.27 26.93
N GLU A 77 -18.29 8.15 27.54
CA GLU A 77 -16.95 7.56 27.36
C GLU A 77 -16.69 7.19 25.91
N PHE A 78 -17.65 6.56 25.24
CA PHE A 78 -17.50 6.19 23.83
C PHE A 78 -17.23 7.42 22.94
N LYS A 79 -17.94 8.54 23.17
CA LYS A 79 -17.71 9.80 22.45
C LYS A 79 -16.33 10.39 22.77
N GLN A 80 -15.89 10.37 24.03
CA GLN A 80 -14.56 10.86 24.40
C GLN A 80 -13.45 10.06 23.70
N GLN A 81 -13.55 8.73 23.69
CA GLN A 81 -12.55 7.87 23.05
C GLN A 81 -12.53 8.02 21.53
N SER A 82 -13.67 8.37 20.90
CA SER A 82 -13.71 8.61 19.46
C SER A 82 -12.83 9.78 18.99
N LYS A 83 -12.44 10.70 19.87
CA LYS A 83 -11.48 11.76 19.54
C LYS A 83 -10.06 11.24 19.30
N LYS A 84 -9.75 10.04 19.80
CA LYS A 84 -8.44 9.37 19.67
C LYS A 84 -8.46 8.29 18.57
N LEU A 85 -9.42 8.38 17.64
CA LEU A 85 -9.59 7.36 16.61
C LEU A 85 -8.34 7.27 15.73
N ILE A 86 -8.06 6.05 15.28
CA ILE A 86 -7.04 5.72 14.29
C ILE A 86 -7.74 5.23 13.03
N GLY A 87 -7.36 5.78 11.88
CA GLY A 87 -7.95 5.46 10.58
C GLY A 87 -9.40 5.95 10.46
N SER A 88 -10.23 5.20 9.76
CA SER A 88 -11.63 5.52 9.52
C SER A 88 -12.58 4.79 10.47
N VAL A 89 -13.80 5.32 10.58
CA VAL A 89 -14.89 4.67 11.32
C VAL A 89 -15.59 3.67 10.41
N ILE A 90 -15.57 2.39 10.79
CA ILE A 90 -16.34 1.36 10.09
C ILE A 90 -17.80 1.44 10.51
N LYS A 91 -18.68 1.68 9.54
CA LYS A 91 -20.13 1.60 9.71
C LYS A 91 -20.65 0.40 8.92
N LYS A 92 -21.43 -0.46 9.58
CA LYS A 92 -22.01 -1.64 8.93
C LYS A 92 -23.34 -2.05 9.55
N THR A 93 -24.19 -2.68 8.77
CA THR A 93 -25.38 -3.38 9.23
C THR A 93 -25.04 -4.87 9.30
N ARG A 94 -25.31 -5.50 10.45
CA ARG A 94 -25.20 -6.95 10.62
C ARG A 94 -26.59 -7.57 10.51
N ILE A 95 -26.74 -8.54 9.63
CA ILE A 95 -27.93 -9.40 9.56
C ILE A 95 -27.52 -10.75 10.14
N SER A 96 -28.19 -11.20 11.20
CA SER A 96 -27.90 -12.48 11.84
C SER A 96 -29.07 -13.44 11.63
N PHE A 97 -28.76 -14.67 11.25
CA PHE A 97 -29.73 -15.74 10.98
C PHE A 97 -29.06 -17.10 11.25
N GLU A 98 -29.86 -18.15 11.33
CA GLU A 98 -29.39 -19.51 11.60
C GLU A 98 -29.95 -20.46 10.57
N ILE A 99 -29.12 -21.41 10.12
CA ILE A 99 -29.50 -22.47 9.18
C ILE A 99 -28.83 -23.74 9.67
N ASN A 100 -29.60 -24.81 9.87
CA ASN A 100 -29.10 -26.11 10.34
C ASN A 100 -28.18 -25.98 11.59
N SER A 101 -28.61 -25.15 12.55
CA SER A 101 -27.88 -24.85 13.79
C SER A 101 -26.52 -24.16 13.61
N ALA A 102 -26.16 -23.76 12.37
CA ALA A 102 -25.00 -22.92 12.10
C ALA A 102 -25.40 -21.44 12.11
N ARG A 103 -24.58 -20.62 12.75
CA ARG A 103 -24.85 -19.19 12.91
C ARG A 103 -24.18 -18.39 11.79
N PHE A 104 -25.00 -17.65 11.05
CA PHE A 104 -24.57 -16.79 9.96
C PHE A 104 -24.70 -15.32 10.34
N LEU A 105 -23.68 -14.54 9.95
CA LEU A 105 -23.58 -13.10 10.18
C LEU A 105 -23.20 -12.43 8.87
N LEU A 106 -24.17 -11.83 8.20
CA LEU A 106 -23.93 -11.03 7.00
C LEU A 106 -23.65 -9.58 7.40
N TYR A 107 -22.55 -9.03 6.89
CA TYR A 107 -22.15 -7.64 7.09
C TYR A 107 -22.27 -6.85 5.80
N LYS A 108 -23.16 -5.85 5.80
CA LYS A 108 -23.26 -4.83 4.76
C LYS A 108 -22.61 -3.55 5.25
N PHE A 109 -21.56 -3.11 4.58
CA PHE A 109 -20.80 -1.94 5.00
C PHE A 109 -21.40 -0.65 4.41
N LYS A 110 -20.86 0.51 4.79
CA LYS A 110 -21.35 1.83 4.36
C LYS A 110 -20.18 2.75 4.04
N ASN A 111 -20.46 3.90 3.42
CA ASN A 111 -19.47 4.90 3.01
C ASN A 111 -18.47 4.28 2.01
N ASN A 112 -17.16 4.53 2.14
CA ASN A 112 -16.11 4.01 1.25
C ASN A 112 -16.01 2.46 1.22
N LEU A 113 -16.78 1.78 2.08
CA LEU A 113 -16.90 0.33 2.12
C LEU A 113 -18.26 -0.17 1.60
N GLN A 114 -19.10 0.67 1.01
CA GLN A 114 -20.49 0.32 0.67
C GLN A 114 -20.64 -0.89 -0.26
N ASP A 115 -19.67 -1.09 -1.15
CA ASP A 115 -19.66 -2.20 -2.12
C ASP A 115 -19.18 -3.52 -1.49
N LEU A 116 -18.76 -3.48 -0.22
CA LEU A 116 -18.29 -4.65 0.52
C LEU A 116 -19.44 -5.35 1.24
N VAL A 117 -19.63 -6.64 0.90
CA VAL A 117 -20.56 -7.54 1.57
C VAL A 117 -19.81 -8.80 2.01
N ILE A 118 -19.79 -9.06 3.33
CA ILE A 118 -19.09 -10.22 3.90
C ILE A 118 -20.07 -11.11 4.65
N LEU A 119 -20.17 -12.37 4.24
CA LEU A 119 -20.84 -13.41 5.01
C LEU A 119 -19.84 -14.07 5.94
N LYS A 120 -20.19 -14.19 7.21
CA LYS A 120 -19.39 -14.91 8.20
C LYS A 120 -20.21 -16.05 8.78
N VAL A 121 -19.63 -17.24 8.81
CA VAL A 121 -20.22 -18.43 9.46
C VAL A 121 -19.40 -18.75 10.70
N VAL A 122 -20.09 -19.02 11.81
CA VAL A 122 -19.46 -19.30 13.12
C VAL A 122 -19.70 -20.75 13.49
N PHE A 123 -18.61 -21.43 13.87
CA PHE A 123 -18.60 -22.84 14.24
C PHE A 123 -18.07 -23.01 15.66
N PRO A 124 -18.58 -24.02 16.40
CA PRO A 124 -18.08 -24.32 17.74
C PRO A 124 -16.74 -25.05 17.71
N THR A 125 -16.39 -25.74 16.62
CA THR A 125 -15.15 -26.54 16.47
C THR A 125 -14.55 -26.41 15.08
N PHE A 126 -13.25 -26.69 14.94
CA PHE A 126 -12.54 -26.71 13.66
C PHE A 126 -13.05 -27.81 12.73
N GLU A 127 -13.40 -28.99 13.26
CA GLU A 127 -13.92 -30.11 12.47
C GLU A 127 -15.22 -29.75 11.76
N LYS A 128 -16.17 -29.13 12.49
CA LYS A 128 -17.42 -28.64 11.90
C LYS A 128 -17.18 -27.57 10.85
N ALA A 129 -16.16 -26.72 11.05
CA ALA A 129 -15.81 -25.70 10.06
C ALA A 129 -15.22 -26.32 8.77
N LYS A 130 -14.42 -27.39 8.89
CA LYS A 130 -13.83 -28.11 7.74
C LYS A 130 -14.87 -28.89 6.94
N GLN A 131 -15.82 -29.54 7.62
CA GLN A 131 -16.88 -30.32 6.99
C GLN A 131 -18.01 -29.44 6.40
N PHE A 132 -18.03 -28.15 6.73
CA PHE A 132 -19.08 -27.25 6.29
C PHE A 132 -19.00 -26.94 4.79
N ASN A 133 -20.10 -27.18 4.10
CA ASN A 133 -20.35 -26.69 2.76
C ASN A 133 -21.37 -25.55 2.82
N LEU A 134 -21.14 -24.50 2.03
CA LEU A 134 -22.11 -23.43 1.85
C LEU A 134 -23.42 -24.03 1.33
N PRO A 135 -24.58 -23.66 1.90
CA PRO A 135 -25.88 -24.05 1.37
C PRO A 135 -26.00 -23.73 -0.14
N HIS A 136 -26.70 -24.59 -0.89
CA HIS A 136 -26.75 -24.57 -2.36
C HIS A 136 -27.21 -23.24 -2.98
N PHE A 137 -28.07 -22.48 -2.29
CA PHE A 137 -28.54 -21.16 -2.73
C PHE A 137 -27.49 -20.04 -2.57
N PHE A 138 -26.41 -20.29 -1.83
CA PHE A 138 -25.24 -19.43 -1.85
C PHE A 138 -24.36 -19.83 -3.05
N LYS A 139 -24.20 -18.92 -4.02
CA LYS A 139 -23.25 -19.10 -5.12
C LYS A 139 -21.84 -19.37 -4.57
N SER A 140 -20.94 -19.94 -5.38
CA SER A 140 -19.53 -20.13 -5.04
C SER A 140 -18.84 -18.78 -4.77
N TYR A 141 -18.93 -18.32 -3.53
CA TYR A 141 -18.31 -17.08 -3.08
C TYR A 141 -16.84 -17.31 -2.77
N LYS A 142 -16.02 -16.29 -3.04
CA LYS A 142 -14.61 -16.31 -2.69
C LYS A 142 -14.46 -16.38 -1.17
N GLU A 143 -13.84 -17.44 -0.66
CA GLU A 143 -13.45 -17.52 0.75
C GLU A 143 -12.29 -16.55 1.02
N ILE A 144 -12.44 -15.75 2.08
CA ILE A 144 -11.53 -14.69 2.52
C ILE A 144 -11.22 -14.81 4.01
N SER A 145 -11.28 -16.03 4.54
CA SER A 145 -11.06 -16.33 5.95
C SER A 145 -9.66 -15.88 6.40
N ASP A 146 -8.64 -16.16 5.58
CA ASP A 146 -7.23 -15.88 5.84
C ASP A 146 -6.70 -14.63 5.12
N ASP A 147 -7.56 -13.91 4.39
CA ASP A 147 -7.17 -12.68 3.73
C ASP A 147 -7.24 -11.49 4.70
N GLU A 148 -6.06 -11.05 5.14
CA GLU A 148 -5.92 -9.97 6.12
C GLU A 148 -6.50 -8.64 5.64
N ASN A 149 -6.61 -8.40 4.34
CA ASN A 149 -7.17 -7.14 3.81
C ASN A 149 -8.60 -6.91 4.29
N PHE A 150 -9.35 -7.99 4.56
CA PHE A 150 -10.72 -7.95 5.06
C PHE A 150 -10.83 -7.95 6.59
N TYR A 151 -9.70 -7.92 7.30
CA TYR A 151 -9.70 -7.80 8.75
C TYR A 151 -10.17 -6.41 9.16
N SER A 152 -10.94 -6.33 10.25
CA SER A 152 -11.52 -5.03 10.67
C SER A 152 -10.48 -3.95 10.97
N LYS A 153 -9.24 -4.30 11.33
CA LYS A 153 -8.15 -3.32 11.49
C LYS A 153 -7.75 -2.72 10.14
N ASN A 154 -7.58 -3.55 9.11
CA ASN A 154 -7.14 -3.13 7.77
C ASN A 154 -8.27 -2.40 7.03
N LEU A 155 -9.52 -2.83 7.21
CA LEU A 155 -10.69 -2.07 6.73
C LEU A 155 -10.80 -0.68 7.37
N ALA A 156 -10.35 -0.49 8.61
CA ALA A 156 -10.37 0.82 9.24
C ALA A 156 -9.20 1.69 8.74
N LEU A 157 -8.01 1.12 8.62
CA LEU A 157 -6.80 1.84 8.24
C LEU A 157 -6.74 2.19 6.76
N TYR A 158 -7.16 1.27 5.91
CA TYR A 158 -6.91 1.33 4.47
C TYR A 158 -8.21 1.28 3.67
N GLY A 159 -9.26 0.64 4.19
CA GLY A 159 -10.58 0.44 3.57
C GLY A 159 -11.10 1.50 2.60
N ASP A 160 -11.04 1.19 1.30
CA ASP A 160 -11.64 1.97 0.22
C ASP A 160 -11.89 1.04 -0.98
N PHE A 161 -13.14 0.56 -1.09
CA PHE A 161 -13.61 -0.29 -2.18
C PHE A 161 -14.54 0.47 -3.13
N SER A 162 -14.62 1.79 -3.00
CA SER A 162 -15.49 2.62 -3.85
C SER A 162 -15.09 2.58 -5.33
N LYS A 163 -13.87 2.10 -5.63
CA LYS A 163 -13.33 1.93 -6.98
C LYS A 163 -12.56 0.61 -7.06
N ILE A 164 -12.97 -0.28 -7.97
CA ILE A 164 -12.15 -1.44 -8.35
C ILE A 164 -10.96 -0.88 -9.13
N PHE A 165 -9.75 -1.14 -8.64
CA PHE A 165 -8.53 -0.69 -9.29
C PHE A 165 -8.10 -1.71 -10.35
N ASP A 166 -7.81 -1.23 -11.55
CA ASP A 166 -7.40 -2.01 -12.72
C ASP A 166 -6.13 -1.37 -13.29
N SER A 167 -4.98 -1.99 -13.00
CA SER A 167 -3.68 -1.45 -13.39
C SER A 167 -3.48 -1.48 -14.91
N ALA A 168 -3.96 -2.51 -15.60
CA ALA A 168 -3.89 -2.59 -17.06
C ALA A 168 -4.68 -1.45 -17.72
N ARG A 169 -5.88 -1.15 -17.22
CA ARG A 169 -6.65 0.01 -17.68
C ARG A 169 -5.96 1.32 -17.37
N CYS A 170 -5.38 1.46 -16.17
CA CYS A 170 -4.58 2.64 -15.82
C CYS A 170 -3.44 2.82 -16.82
N ILE A 171 -2.61 1.81 -17.03
CA ILE A 171 -1.45 1.88 -17.95
C ILE A 171 -1.89 2.25 -19.37
N LYS A 172 -2.99 1.70 -19.89
CA LYS A 172 -3.54 2.10 -21.20
C LYS A 172 -3.92 3.59 -21.30
N ILE A 173 -4.37 4.20 -20.20
CA ILE A 173 -4.65 5.64 -20.13
C ILE A 173 -3.33 6.40 -20.07
N LEU A 174 -2.39 5.96 -19.22
CA LEU A 174 -1.08 6.61 -19.04
C LEU A 174 -0.24 6.57 -20.33
N ASP A 175 -0.37 5.52 -21.14
CA ASP A 175 0.31 5.38 -22.42
C ASP A 175 0.01 6.55 -23.37
N LYS A 176 -1.18 7.14 -23.27
CA LYS A 176 -1.67 8.23 -24.14
C LYS A 176 -1.42 9.64 -23.60
N GLN A 177 -0.94 9.80 -22.37
CA GLN A 177 -0.73 11.12 -21.74
C GLN A 177 0.76 11.43 -21.58
N GLU A 178 1.17 12.68 -21.77
CA GLU A 178 2.59 13.08 -21.68
C GLU A 178 3.05 13.27 -20.23
N ASP A 179 2.30 14.02 -19.42
CA ASP A 179 2.61 14.32 -18.03
C ASP A 179 1.53 13.83 -17.08
N ILE A 180 1.94 13.11 -16.02
CA ILE A 180 0.99 12.48 -15.11
C ILE A 180 1.48 12.52 -13.67
N SER A 181 0.66 13.12 -12.81
CA SER A 181 0.82 13.01 -11.36
C SER A 181 0.15 11.73 -10.87
N LEU A 182 0.92 10.86 -10.22
CA LEU A 182 0.40 9.62 -9.66
C LEU A 182 -0.26 9.87 -8.29
N HIS A 183 -1.54 9.52 -8.18
CA HIS A 183 -2.30 9.54 -6.94
C HIS A 183 -2.88 8.16 -6.67
N PHE A 184 -2.23 7.42 -5.78
CA PHE A 184 -2.59 6.04 -5.48
C PHE A 184 -3.71 5.94 -4.43
N PRO A 185 -4.71 5.05 -4.60
CA PRO A 185 -5.74 4.83 -3.60
C PRO A 185 -5.18 4.11 -2.37
N ASN A 186 -5.82 4.30 -1.21
CA ASN A 186 -5.30 3.84 0.10
C ASN A 186 -5.14 2.31 0.23
N GLN A 187 -5.91 1.51 -0.53
CA GLN A 187 -5.84 0.04 -0.53
C GLN A 187 -5.06 -0.56 -1.70
N ILE A 188 -4.45 0.26 -2.55
CA ILE A 188 -3.69 -0.31 -3.67
C ILE A 188 -2.63 -1.25 -3.12
N GLN A 189 -2.50 -2.40 -3.78
CA GLN A 189 -1.45 -3.33 -3.47
C GLN A 189 -0.12 -2.77 -3.96
N SER A 190 0.95 -3.03 -3.23
CA SER A 190 2.30 -2.56 -3.56
C SER A 190 2.72 -2.93 -4.98
N PHE A 191 2.39 -4.15 -5.43
CA PHE A 191 2.75 -4.63 -6.76
C PHE A 191 2.03 -3.84 -7.88
N GLU A 192 0.72 -3.58 -7.74
CA GLU A 192 -0.04 -2.81 -8.73
C GLU A 192 0.50 -1.39 -8.88
N ALA A 193 0.83 -0.77 -7.74
CA ALA A 193 1.38 0.56 -7.73
C ALA A 193 2.80 0.63 -8.27
N GLY A 194 3.65 -0.34 -7.91
CA GLY A 194 5.02 -0.40 -8.41
C GLY A 194 5.06 -0.66 -9.92
N LYS A 195 4.15 -1.49 -10.44
CA LYS A 195 3.95 -1.69 -11.89
C LYS A 195 3.65 -0.37 -12.60
N ILE A 196 2.69 0.41 -12.07
CA ILE A 196 2.31 1.71 -12.64
C ILE A 196 3.44 2.73 -12.53
N LEU A 197 4.11 2.81 -11.38
CA LEU A 197 5.21 3.75 -11.18
C LEU A 197 6.37 3.43 -12.13
N LEU A 198 6.78 2.17 -12.23
CA LEU A 198 7.86 1.77 -13.13
C LEU A 198 7.51 2.07 -14.58
N PHE A 199 6.25 1.87 -15.00
CA PHE A 199 5.78 2.26 -16.33
C PHE A 199 5.96 3.76 -16.60
N VAL A 200 5.57 4.62 -15.65
CA VAL A 200 5.73 6.08 -15.77
C VAL A 200 7.21 6.46 -15.83
N LEU A 201 8.05 5.86 -14.98
CA LEU A 201 9.49 6.13 -14.97
C LEU A 201 10.17 5.71 -16.28
N LEU A 202 9.83 4.54 -16.83
CA LEU A 202 10.38 4.06 -18.10
C LEU A 202 9.94 4.91 -19.28
N LYS A 203 8.67 5.31 -19.30
CA LYS A 203 8.16 6.22 -20.33
C LYS A 203 8.93 7.54 -20.31
N ARG A 204 9.20 8.10 -19.12
CA ARG A 204 10.02 9.30 -18.97
C ARG A 204 11.45 9.07 -19.46
N LEU A 205 12.11 7.99 -19.01
CA LEU A 205 13.47 7.65 -19.45
C LEU A 205 13.57 7.54 -20.98
N LYS A 206 12.58 6.90 -21.63
CA LYS A 206 12.52 6.75 -23.08
C LYS A 206 12.39 8.11 -23.78
N ASN A 207 11.54 9.00 -23.27
CA ASN A 207 11.38 10.35 -23.81
C ASN A 207 12.65 11.18 -23.63
N ASP A 208 13.26 11.14 -22.44
CA ASP A 208 14.50 11.88 -22.15
C ASP A 208 15.66 11.37 -23.00
N ARG A 209 15.73 10.05 -23.26
CA ARG A 209 16.70 9.46 -24.19
C ARG A 209 16.54 10.04 -25.60
N LEU A 210 15.31 10.08 -26.12
CA LEU A 210 15.03 10.63 -27.44
C LEU A 210 15.37 12.13 -27.50
N ASN A 211 14.99 12.89 -26.48
CA ASN A 211 15.29 14.31 -26.35
C ASN A 211 16.82 14.56 -26.32
N PHE A 212 17.57 13.74 -25.58
CA PHE A 212 19.04 13.82 -25.58
C PHE A 212 19.63 13.53 -26.96
N LEU A 213 19.22 12.42 -27.61
CA LEU A 213 19.71 12.05 -28.95
C LEU A 213 19.38 13.09 -30.03
N GLN A 214 18.34 13.90 -29.83
CA GLN A 214 17.96 14.98 -30.74
C GLN A 214 18.70 16.29 -30.46
N LYS A 215 18.83 16.70 -29.19
CA LYS A 215 19.39 18.01 -28.80
C LYS A 215 20.90 17.99 -28.59
N LEU A 216 21.45 16.86 -28.18
CA LEU A 216 22.88 16.63 -27.93
C LEU A 216 23.51 17.71 -27.04
N ASN A 217 22.83 18.07 -25.96
CA ASN A 217 23.31 19.07 -25.02
C ASN A 217 23.29 18.55 -23.57
N PHE A 218 24.05 19.23 -22.69
CA PHE A 218 24.20 18.79 -21.30
C PHE A 218 22.89 18.73 -20.53
N GLU A 219 22.00 19.71 -20.71
CA GLU A 219 20.73 19.75 -19.99
C GLU A 219 19.86 18.52 -20.30
N SER A 220 19.78 18.14 -21.58
CA SER A 220 19.05 16.94 -22.00
C SER A 220 19.70 15.64 -21.51
N PHE A 221 21.03 15.61 -21.39
CA PHE A 221 21.76 14.50 -20.79
C PHE A 221 21.49 14.37 -19.29
N GLU A 222 21.55 15.48 -18.55
CA GLU A 222 21.25 15.52 -17.11
C GLU A 222 19.82 15.06 -16.82
N GLN A 223 18.85 15.47 -17.65
CA GLN A 223 17.46 14.98 -17.57
C GLN A 223 17.38 13.47 -17.75
N PHE A 224 18.03 12.93 -18.80
CA PHE A 224 18.11 11.50 -19.02
C PHE A 224 18.74 10.77 -17.83
N PHE A 225 19.87 11.27 -17.34
CA PHE A 225 20.59 10.66 -16.21
C PHE A 225 19.75 10.69 -14.93
N ALA A 226 19.06 11.79 -14.64
CA ALA A 226 18.16 11.90 -13.51
C ALA A 226 17.01 10.87 -13.60
N SER A 227 16.42 10.69 -14.79
CA SER A 227 15.40 9.67 -15.02
C SER A 227 15.94 8.25 -14.87
N LEU A 228 17.15 7.97 -15.35
CA LEU A 228 17.80 6.67 -15.16
C LEU A 228 18.03 6.38 -13.67
N ARG A 229 18.55 7.37 -12.93
CA ARG A 229 18.80 7.26 -11.49
C ARG A 229 17.52 7.00 -10.71
N GLN A 230 16.39 7.59 -11.09
CA GLN A 230 15.09 7.30 -10.48
C GLN A 230 14.68 5.82 -10.64
N ILE A 231 14.98 5.20 -11.79
CA ILE A 231 14.72 3.77 -11.99
C ILE A 231 15.66 2.90 -11.16
N CYS A 232 16.95 3.28 -11.03
CA CYS A 232 17.87 2.60 -10.10
C CYS A 232 17.33 2.63 -8.67
N ILE A 233 16.93 3.81 -8.18
CA ILE A 233 16.34 3.98 -6.85
C ILE A 233 15.06 3.16 -6.71
N PHE A 234 14.23 3.08 -7.75
CA PHE A 234 13.05 2.20 -7.75
C PHE A 234 13.45 0.75 -7.49
N PHE A 235 14.44 0.21 -8.20
CA PHE A 235 14.88 -1.18 -8.02
C PHE A 235 15.58 -1.42 -6.67
N GLU A 236 16.33 -0.44 -6.14
CA GLU A 236 16.90 -0.47 -4.79
C GLU A 236 15.80 -0.56 -3.72
N LEU A 237 14.73 0.23 -3.88
CA LEU A 237 13.64 0.28 -2.93
C LEU A 237 12.67 -0.90 -3.09
N PHE A 238 12.37 -1.33 -4.31
CA PHE A 238 11.34 -2.34 -4.62
C PHE A 238 11.96 -3.60 -5.25
N SER A 239 12.92 -4.20 -4.54
CA SER A 239 13.71 -5.36 -4.99
C SER A 239 12.95 -6.69 -5.06
N THR A 240 11.68 -6.73 -4.67
CA THR A 240 10.84 -7.93 -4.64
C THR A 240 9.51 -7.71 -5.36
N LEU A 241 9.46 -6.87 -6.40
CA LEU A 241 8.20 -6.63 -7.11
C LEU A 241 7.89 -7.76 -8.10
N PHE A 242 8.91 -8.22 -8.82
CA PHE A 242 8.79 -9.25 -9.85
C PHE A 242 9.24 -10.63 -9.35
N GLU A 243 9.01 -11.65 -10.17
CA GLU A 243 9.75 -12.91 -10.04
C GLU A 243 11.26 -12.62 -9.99
N LYS A 244 11.98 -13.31 -9.10
CA LYS A 244 13.40 -13.07 -8.83
C LYS A 244 14.26 -13.05 -10.10
N SER A 245 14.01 -13.97 -11.04
CA SER A 245 14.73 -14.07 -12.31
C SER A 245 14.57 -12.79 -13.15
N ILE A 246 13.32 -12.34 -13.30
CA ILE A 246 12.94 -11.13 -14.04
C ILE A 246 13.48 -9.89 -13.35
N GLN A 247 13.27 -9.78 -12.03
CA GLN A 247 13.76 -8.69 -11.21
C GLN A 247 15.27 -8.51 -11.40
N ASN A 248 16.04 -9.59 -11.28
CA ASN A 248 17.50 -9.54 -11.42
C ASN A 248 17.89 -9.12 -12.84
N LYS A 249 17.29 -9.71 -13.89
CA LYS A 249 17.59 -9.36 -15.28
C LYS A 249 17.37 -7.87 -15.56
N LEU A 250 16.23 -7.33 -15.12
CA LEU A 250 15.90 -5.91 -15.31
C LEU A 250 16.82 -4.98 -14.51
N GLN A 251 17.12 -5.36 -13.26
CA GLN A 251 17.99 -4.57 -12.38
C GLN A 251 19.44 -4.56 -12.88
N ASP A 252 19.98 -5.71 -13.27
CA ASP A 252 21.35 -5.83 -13.78
C ASP A 252 21.54 -4.97 -15.03
N TYR A 253 20.54 -4.95 -15.91
CA TYR A 253 20.58 -4.08 -17.09
C TYR A 253 20.64 -2.60 -16.71
N ILE A 254 19.71 -2.13 -15.88
CA ILE A 254 19.62 -0.72 -15.50
C ILE A 254 20.91 -0.26 -14.78
N LEU A 255 21.44 -1.10 -13.88
CA LEU A 255 22.70 -0.81 -13.19
C LEU A 255 23.90 -0.81 -14.13
N ASN A 256 23.93 -1.69 -15.14
CA ASN A 256 25.00 -1.69 -16.14
C ASN A 256 24.94 -0.43 -17.02
N LEU A 257 23.74 0.01 -17.41
CA LEU A 257 23.55 1.26 -18.14
C LEU A 257 24.00 2.46 -17.29
N GLU A 258 23.61 2.51 -16.01
CA GLU A 258 24.06 3.56 -15.08
C GLU A 258 25.59 3.59 -14.96
N LYS A 259 26.26 2.44 -14.81
CA LYS A 259 27.73 2.36 -14.73
C LYS A 259 28.43 2.84 -16.00
N GLN A 260 27.90 2.52 -17.18
CA GLN A 260 28.46 2.98 -18.45
C GLN A 260 28.40 4.50 -18.59
N ILE A 261 27.45 5.14 -17.91
CA ILE A 261 27.19 6.57 -17.99
C ILE A 261 27.85 7.34 -16.83
N CYS A 262 27.96 6.72 -15.64
CA CYS A 262 28.47 7.34 -14.41
C CYS A 262 30.01 7.34 -14.29
N ASN A 263 30.74 6.66 -15.19
CA ASN A 263 32.19 6.48 -15.08
C ASN A 263 33.01 7.79 -15.14
N ASP A 264 32.48 8.89 -15.65
CA ASP A 264 33.25 10.12 -15.87
C ASP A 264 32.61 11.34 -15.16
N LYS A 265 32.70 11.40 -13.82
CA LYS A 265 32.36 12.64 -13.08
C LYS A 265 33.35 13.78 -13.33
N ILE A 266 34.47 13.54 -14.01
CA ILE A 266 35.54 14.53 -14.19
C ILE A 266 36.21 14.27 -15.54
N CYS A 267 36.01 15.19 -16.49
CA CYS A 267 36.86 15.56 -17.64
C CYS A 267 36.03 15.73 -18.94
N LYS A 268 36.20 16.90 -19.58
CA LYS A 268 35.81 17.30 -20.94
C LYS A 268 34.72 16.45 -21.62
N PHE A 269 33.49 17.00 -21.60
CA PHE A 269 32.32 16.62 -22.38
C PHE A 269 32.62 16.01 -23.77
N GLU A 270 32.54 14.69 -23.86
CA GLU A 270 32.35 13.98 -25.12
C GLU A 270 30.95 13.36 -25.12
N LEU A 271 29.92 14.19 -25.34
CA LEU A 271 28.53 13.73 -25.43
C LEU A 271 28.38 12.62 -26.49
N GLU A 272 29.24 12.63 -27.52
CA GLU A 272 29.33 11.65 -28.60
C GLU A 272 29.52 10.21 -28.10
N LYS A 273 30.30 9.99 -27.02
CA LYS A 273 30.46 8.66 -26.42
C LYS A 273 29.13 8.10 -25.92
N TYR A 274 28.28 8.96 -25.34
CA TYR A 274 26.97 8.56 -24.84
C TYR A 274 25.96 8.36 -25.97
N ILE A 275 26.12 9.01 -27.13
CA ILE A 275 25.29 8.75 -28.31
C ILE A 275 25.41 7.28 -28.72
N PHE A 276 26.63 6.75 -28.81
CA PHE A 276 26.86 5.36 -29.21
C PHE A 276 26.19 4.38 -28.25
N ILE A 277 26.33 4.61 -26.93
CA ILE A 277 25.69 3.79 -25.90
C ILE A 277 24.17 3.85 -26.04
N LEU A 278 23.60 5.06 -26.10
CA LEU A 278 22.14 5.25 -26.05
C LEU A 278 21.41 4.92 -27.36
N SER A 279 22.15 4.80 -28.46
CA SER A 279 21.64 4.40 -29.78
C SER A 279 21.70 2.89 -30.02
N ASP A 280 22.28 2.10 -29.10
CA ASP A 280 22.35 0.64 -29.22
C ASP A 280 20.94 0.02 -29.30
N GLU A 281 20.71 -0.83 -30.30
CA GLU A 281 19.44 -1.53 -30.51
C GLU A 281 19.04 -2.39 -29.30
N LYS A 282 20.00 -2.92 -28.55
CA LYS A 282 19.74 -3.69 -27.33
C LYS A 282 18.95 -2.90 -26.30
N ILE A 283 19.10 -1.57 -26.27
CA ILE A 283 18.32 -0.70 -25.37
C ILE A 283 16.86 -0.71 -25.79
N ASN A 284 16.57 -0.74 -27.10
CA ASN A 284 15.20 -0.81 -27.61
C ASN A 284 14.55 -2.16 -27.27
N ASP A 285 15.27 -3.27 -27.42
CA ASP A 285 14.78 -4.60 -27.04
C ASP A 285 14.36 -4.64 -25.57
N ILE A 286 15.12 -3.98 -24.70
CA ILE A 286 14.84 -4.00 -23.27
C ILE A 286 13.66 -3.10 -22.90
N PHE A 287 13.49 -1.96 -23.59
CA PHE A 287 12.27 -1.18 -23.47
C PHE A 287 11.04 -1.98 -23.93
N LEU A 288 11.17 -2.78 -25.00
CA LEU A 288 10.09 -3.66 -25.48
C LEU A 288 9.77 -4.76 -24.47
N ASP A 289 10.79 -5.43 -23.91
CA ASP A 289 10.65 -6.43 -22.84
C ASP A 289 9.91 -5.83 -21.64
N MET A 290 10.32 -4.65 -21.17
CA MET A 290 9.69 -3.98 -20.03
C MET A 290 8.27 -3.51 -20.34
N ASP A 291 8.02 -2.94 -21.52
CA ASP A 291 6.67 -2.57 -21.96
C ASP A 291 5.75 -3.79 -22.00
N PHE A 292 6.24 -4.92 -22.50
CA PHE A 292 5.49 -6.18 -22.53
C PHE A 292 5.18 -6.67 -21.11
N ILE A 293 6.17 -6.72 -20.22
CA ILE A 293 5.96 -7.15 -18.83
C ILE A 293 4.94 -6.25 -18.14
N LEU A 294 5.07 -4.92 -18.29
CA LEU A 294 4.24 -3.95 -17.58
C LEU A 294 2.84 -3.78 -18.17
N LYS A 295 2.61 -4.05 -19.46
CA LYS A 295 1.27 -3.94 -20.06
C LYS A 295 0.43 -5.21 -19.86
N ASN A 296 1.04 -6.33 -19.48
CA ASN A 296 0.35 -7.61 -19.35
C ASN A 296 0.14 -8.03 -17.87
N ASP A 297 -0.99 -8.69 -17.61
CA ASP A 297 -1.30 -9.30 -16.32
C ASP A 297 -0.91 -10.79 -16.35
N CYS A 298 0.38 -11.06 -16.48
CA CYS A 298 0.94 -12.41 -16.48
C CYS A 298 1.61 -12.76 -15.13
N SER A 299 2.03 -14.01 -14.95
CA SER A 299 2.69 -14.52 -13.74
C SER A 299 4.09 -13.94 -13.45
N PHE A 300 4.47 -12.83 -14.08
CA PHE A 300 5.76 -12.15 -13.91
C PHE A 300 5.92 -11.50 -12.53
N TYR A 301 4.84 -11.39 -11.75
CA TYR A 301 4.80 -10.75 -10.45
C TYR A 301 4.72 -11.81 -9.34
N GLN A 302 5.69 -11.82 -8.42
CA GLN A 302 5.73 -12.86 -7.38
C GLN A 302 6.02 -12.35 -5.96
N GLY A 303 6.75 -11.25 -5.76
CA GLY A 303 7.19 -10.95 -4.40
C GLY A 303 6.09 -10.39 -3.51
N GLU A 304 6.06 -10.92 -2.28
CA GLU A 304 5.10 -10.68 -1.21
C GLU A 304 3.70 -10.27 -1.70
N LYS A 305 2.99 -11.25 -2.28
CA LYS A 305 1.56 -11.13 -2.58
C LYS A 305 0.83 -10.51 -1.36
N ASN A 306 0.12 -9.41 -1.59
CA ASN A 306 -0.85 -8.79 -0.69
C ASN A 306 -0.34 -7.82 0.40
N GLN A 307 0.72 -7.05 0.15
CA GLN A 307 1.03 -5.90 1.00
C GLN A 307 0.38 -4.61 0.50
N ILE A 308 -0.29 -3.88 1.40
CA ILE A 308 -0.85 -2.55 1.10
C ILE A 308 0.29 -1.54 0.91
N LEU A 309 0.31 -0.83 -0.23
CA LEU A 309 1.37 0.11 -0.61
C LEU A 309 1.67 1.13 0.48
N LYS A 310 0.64 1.75 1.06
CA LYS A 310 0.78 2.78 2.09
C LYS A 310 1.61 2.28 3.28
N SER A 311 1.45 1.01 3.66
CA SER A 311 2.22 0.39 4.74
C SER A 311 3.67 0.18 4.34
N LEU A 312 3.91 -0.34 3.12
CA LEU A 312 5.25 -0.56 2.59
C LEU A 312 6.05 0.74 2.47
N VAL A 313 5.44 1.78 1.88
CA VAL A 313 6.06 3.10 1.74
C VAL A 313 6.33 3.72 3.11
N ALA A 314 5.39 3.61 4.07
CA ALA A 314 5.62 4.09 5.43
C ALA A 314 6.84 3.43 6.07
N PHE A 315 7.00 2.12 5.88
CA PHE A 315 8.17 1.37 6.36
C PHE A 315 9.47 1.87 5.71
N LYS A 316 9.52 1.92 4.38
CA LYS A 316 10.72 2.34 3.64
C LYS A 316 11.11 3.79 3.96
N LEU A 317 10.15 4.72 3.88
CA LEU A 317 10.42 6.13 4.17
C LEU A 317 10.90 6.33 5.62
N ARG A 318 10.28 5.65 6.58
CA ARG A 318 10.72 5.69 7.97
C ARG A 318 12.14 5.14 8.14
N LYS A 319 12.47 4.03 7.47
CA LYS A 319 13.80 3.42 7.48
C LYS A 319 14.85 4.43 7.02
N GLU A 320 14.68 5.01 5.83
CA GLU A 320 15.63 5.97 5.27
C GLU A 320 15.76 7.23 6.15
N LEU A 321 14.64 7.76 6.67
CA LEU A 321 14.66 8.90 7.59
C LEU A 321 15.40 8.62 8.90
N VAL A 322 15.29 7.41 9.44
CA VAL A 322 16.04 7.00 10.65
C VAL A 322 17.53 6.87 10.34
N PHE A 323 17.91 6.32 9.19
CA PHE A 323 19.31 6.23 8.77
C PHE A 323 19.91 7.62 8.56
N LEU A 324 19.25 8.48 7.79
CA LEU A 324 19.67 9.85 7.57
C LEU A 324 19.84 10.60 8.90
N LYS A 325 18.87 10.51 9.82
CA LYS A 325 18.98 11.12 11.16
C LYS A 325 20.22 10.61 11.90
N LYS A 326 20.48 9.30 11.90
CA LYS A 326 21.67 8.73 12.55
C LYS A 326 22.96 9.27 11.95
N LYS A 327 23.03 9.42 10.62
CA LYS A 327 24.19 9.99 9.94
C LYS A 327 24.40 11.46 10.30
N ILE A 328 23.33 12.27 10.30
CA ILE A 328 23.38 13.70 10.66
C ILE A 328 23.87 13.89 12.10
N VAL A 329 23.33 13.12 13.05
CA VAL A 329 23.72 13.18 14.47
C VAL A 329 25.19 12.75 14.67
N LYS A 330 25.70 11.87 13.81
CA LYS A 330 27.09 11.41 13.83
C LYS A 330 28.03 12.26 12.97
N SER A 331 27.57 13.37 12.41
CA SER A 331 28.38 14.26 11.57
C SER A 331 29.02 13.57 10.36
N GLN A 332 28.39 12.52 9.82
CA GLN A 332 28.91 11.80 8.64
C GLN A 332 28.57 12.58 7.38
N THR A 333 29.47 12.72 6.42
CA THR A 333 29.24 13.57 5.22
C THR A 333 28.54 12.87 4.06
N ASN A 334 28.55 11.54 4.00
CA ASN A 334 27.91 10.78 2.92
C ASN A 334 26.41 10.54 3.19
N HIS A 335 25.58 11.55 2.86
CA HIS A 335 24.11 11.51 3.00
C HIS A 335 23.36 11.33 1.66
N GLU A 336 24.08 11.36 0.53
CA GLU A 336 23.50 11.50 -0.80
C GLU A 336 22.49 10.39 -1.11
N GLU A 337 22.87 9.13 -0.88
CA GLU A 337 22.01 7.98 -1.17
C GLU A 337 20.69 8.00 -0.39
N GLU A 338 20.71 8.25 0.93
CA GLU A 338 19.47 8.32 1.71
C GLU A 338 18.60 9.48 1.28
N LEU A 339 19.20 10.63 0.94
CA LEU A 339 18.47 11.81 0.51
C LEU A 339 17.79 11.57 -0.84
N GLU A 340 18.47 10.96 -1.80
CA GLU A 340 17.87 10.57 -3.08
C GLU A 340 16.69 9.61 -2.89
N ARG A 341 16.84 8.57 -2.06
CA ARG A 341 15.76 7.63 -1.75
C ARG A 341 14.58 8.31 -1.06
N ILE A 342 14.84 9.25 -0.13
CA ILE A 342 13.79 10.03 0.56
C ILE A 342 13.05 10.94 -0.43
N LYS A 343 13.79 11.68 -1.27
CA LYS A 343 13.21 12.56 -2.31
C LYS A 343 12.33 11.75 -3.25
N PHE A 344 12.80 10.60 -3.71
CA PHE A 344 12.03 9.69 -4.55
C PHE A 344 10.72 9.26 -3.87
N LEU A 345 10.78 8.77 -2.62
CA LEU A 345 9.59 8.32 -1.90
C LEU A 345 8.59 9.45 -1.65
N LEU A 346 9.06 10.66 -1.33
CA LEU A 346 8.19 11.81 -1.09
C LEU A 346 7.56 12.33 -2.40
N CYS A 347 8.31 12.35 -3.50
CA CYS A 347 7.83 12.78 -4.80
C CYS A 347 6.60 11.97 -5.25
N TYR A 348 6.69 10.63 -5.16
CA TYR A 348 5.65 9.75 -5.69
C TYR A 348 4.57 9.34 -4.69
N PHE A 349 4.81 9.43 -3.37
CA PHE A 349 3.89 8.84 -2.38
C PHE A 349 3.49 9.75 -1.22
N ALA A 350 4.00 10.99 -1.10
CA ALA A 350 3.65 11.87 0.03
C ALA A 350 2.13 12.10 0.17
N THR A 351 1.42 12.24 -0.96
CA THR A 351 -0.01 12.54 -1.01
C THR A 351 -0.87 11.43 -0.37
N MET A 352 -0.39 10.18 -0.34
CA MET A 352 -1.11 9.06 0.26
C MET A 352 -1.29 9.18 1.76
N PHE A 353 -0.47 9.98 2.45
CA PHE A 353 -0.50 10.07 3.89
C PHE A 353 -1.47 11.13 4.42
N GLU A 354 -1.83 12.13 3.62
CA GLU A 354 -2.71 13.25 4.02
C GLU A 354 -2.27 13.95 5.33
N GLU A 355 -0.97 13.93 5.64
CA GLU A 355 -0.41 14.47 6.89
C GLU A 355 0.47 15.71 6.61
N LYS A 356 0.10 16.85 7.22
CA LYS A 356 0.81 18.13 7.05
C LYS A 356 2.31 18.06 7.35
N SER A 357 2.76 17.17 8.24
CA SER A 357 4.18 17.02 8.54
C SER A 357 4.95 16.39 7.39
N ILE A 358 4.34 15.46 6.65
CA ILE A 358 4.96 14.80 5.49
C ILE A 358 5.04 15.78 4.32
N GLU A 359 4.01 16.61 4.14
CA GLU A 359 4.03 17.69 3.14
C GLU A 359 5.16 18.70 3.41
N LYS A 360 5.31 19.13 4.67
CA LYS A 360 6.43 20.00 5.08
C LYS A 360 7.78 19.34 4.84
N LEU A 361 7.89 18.03 5.06
CA LEU A 361 9.12 17.28 4.83
C LEU A 361 9.46 17.21 3.34
N LYS A 362 8.46 16.99 2.47
CA LYS A 362 8.60 17.03 1.01
C LYS A 362 9.15 18.39 0.58
N ASN A 363 8.49 19.48 0.97
CA ASN A 363 8.92 20.83 0.60
C ASN A 363 10.34 21.13 1.10
N TYR A 364 10.68 20.69 2.32
CA TYR A 364 12.03 20.87 2.87
C TYR A 364 13.11 20.21 1.99
N PHE A 365 12.88 18.97 1.53
CA PHE A 365 13.86 18.27 0.69
C PHE A 365 13.83 18.70 -0.78
N GLU A 366 12.75 19.32 -1.26
CA GLU A 366 12.69 19.92 -2.60
C GLU A 366 13.55 21.19 -2.69
N HIS A 367 13.56 22.02 -1.64
CA HIS A 367 14.19 23.35 -1.68
C HIS A 367 15.62 23.39 -1.10
N ASN A 368 16.05 22.37 -0.37
CA ASN A 368 17.39 22.35 0.23
C ASN A 368 18.36 21.44 -0.55
N HIS A 369 19.53 21.99 -0.86
CA HIS A 369 20.64 21.26 -1.48
C HIS A 369 21.41 20.42 -0.45
N LEU A 370 22.10 19.38 -0.93
CA LEU A 370 22.85 18.38 -0.15
C LEU A 370 23.78 19.01 0.90
N GLU A 371 24.42 20.13 0.55
CA GLU A 371 25.42 20.83 1.38
C GLU A 371 24.81 21.58 2.58
N GLN A 372 23.51 21.86 2.57
CA GLN A 372 22.84 22.64 3.63
C GLN A 372 22.25 21.79 4.75
N ILE A 373 22.16 20.47 4.55
CA ILE A 373 21.52 19.54 5.50
C ILE A 373 22.50 19.06 6.57
N SER A 374 23.81 19.17 6.33
CA SER A 374 24.81 18.93 7.36
C SER A 374 24.65 19.99 8.45
N TYR A 375 24.18 19.57 9.62
CA TYR A 375 24.01 20.36 10.85
C TYR A 375 22.73 21.20 11.02
N ASP A 376 21.67 20.98 10.24
CA ASP A 376 20.40 21.67 10.51
C ASP A 376 19.57 20.95 11.60
N GLU A 377 19.56 21.51 12.82
CA GLU A 377 18.66 21.05 13.90
C GLU A 377 17.19 21.02 13.47
N ASN A 378 16.78 21.91 12.56
CA ASN A 378 15.41 21.93 12.05
C ASN A 378 15.13 20.71 11.18
N ALA A 379 16.09 20.23 10.39
CA ALA A 379 15.98 18.98 9.63
C ALA A 379 15.65 17.82 10.58
N VAL A 380 16.43 17.68 11.65
CA VAL A 380 16.23 16.62 12.65
C VAL A 380 14.85 16.72 13.30
N LYS A 381 14.41 17.93 13.68
CA LYS A 381 13.07 18.17 14.25
C LYS A 381 11.95 17.81 13.28
N GLN A 382 12.08 18.12 11.99
CA GLN A 382 11.09 17.75 10.96
C GLN A 382 11.06 16.25 10.71
N ILE A 383 12.24 15.61 10.61
CA ILE A 383 12.39 14.16 10.47
C ILE A 383 11.69 13.44 11.64
N GLU A 384 11.94 13.86 12.89
CA GLU A 384 11.32 13.26 14.06
C GLU A 384 9.79 13.37 14.09
N LYS A 385 9.26 14.54 13.71
CA LYS A 385 7.81 14.76 13.61
C LYS A 385 7.20 13.82 12.58
N SER A 386 7.83 13.68 11.41
CA SER A 386 7.35 12.82 10.34
C SER A 386 7.45 11.33 10.68
N ILE A 387 8.56 10.88 11.31
CA ILE A 387 8.71 9.51 11.79
C ILE A 387 7.59 9.12 12.77
N LYS A 388 7.15 10.04 13.64
CA LYS A 388 6.02 9.77 14.58
C LYS A 388 4.68 9.58 13.85
N LYS A 389 4.55 10.11 12.64
CA LYS A 389 3.33 10.07 11.81
C LYS A 389 3.32 8.93 10.80
N LEU A 390 4.49 8.48 10.35
CA LEU A 390 4.69 7.25 9.57
C LEU A 390 4.52 6.02 10.47
N LYS A 391 3.27 5.81 10.91
CA LYS A 391 2.89 4.66 11.73
C LYS A 391 2.74 3.45 10.83
N ILE A 392 3.51 2.42 11.15
CA ILE A 392 3.44 1.12 10.53
C ILE A 392 2.54 0.29 11.44
N TYR A 393 1.36 -0.05 10.95
CA TYR A 393 0.42 -0.88 11.67
C TYR A 393 0.58 -2.30 11.16
N SER A 394 1.14 -3.18 12.01
CA SER A 394 1.27 -4.61 11.72
C SER A 394 0.03 -5.42 12.06
#